data_AF-X0ZN26-F1
#
_entry.id   AF-X0ZN26-F1
#
_cell.length_a   1.000
_cell.length_b   1.000
_cell.length_c   1.000
_cell.angle_alpha   90.00
_cell.angle_beta   90.00
_cell.angle_gamma   90.00
#
_symmetry.space_group_name_H-M   'P 1'
#
loop_
_entity.id
_entity.type
_entity.pdbx_description
1 polymer ?
#
loop_
_entity_poly.entity_id
_entity_poly.type
_entity_poly.pdbx_seq_one_letter_code
_entity_poly.pdbx_strand_id
1 'polypeptide(L)'
;METLLLKIRIAILWIFLAVAMSASMILWFMAPGAIDEIMSGMAEGMQISTGLLLFFLLFWLIPLAMAFLSVTLKDVANRKANIVLGIIFTVFYIGHLFMHIMKGSLPLDHLVMCILMIILPALIFWYARKWPKQGA
;
A
#
# COMPACT_ATOMS: atom_id res chain seq x y z
N MET A 1 5.84 5.68 -26.70
CA MET A 1 4.59 6.18 -26.09
C MET A 1 4.00 5.18 -25.09
N GLU A 2 3.88 3.89 -25.45
CA GLU A 2 3.34 2.84 -24.57
C GLU A 2 4.11 2.68 -23.24
N THR A 3 5.45 2.73 -23.24
CA THR A 3 6.25 2.62 -22.01
C THR A 3 6.01 3.78 -21.04
N LEU A 4 5.89 5.01 -21.55
CA LEU A 4 5.61 6.18 -20.71
C LEU A 4 4.22 6.09 -20.09
N LEU A 5 3.22 5.67 -20.88
CA LEU A 5 1.87 5.44 -20.37
C LEU A 5 1.84 4.37 -19.27
N LEU A 6 2.60 3.29 -19.44
CA LEU A 6 2.73 2.24 -18.42
C LEU A 6 3.34 2.78 -17.12
N LYS A 7 4.43 3.56 -17.22
CA LYS A 7 5.08 4.24 -16.10
C LYS A 7 4.11 5.15 -15.34
N ILE A 8 3.35 5.97 -16.05
CA ILE A 8 2.35 6.88 -15.47
C ILE A 8 1.25 6.09 -14.78
N ARG A 9 0.72 5.01 -15.39
CA ARG A 9 -0.30 4.16 -14.77
C ARG A 9 0.19 3.58 -13.45
N ILE A 10 1.42 3.06 -13.41
CA ILE A 10 2.01 2.51 -12.18
C ILE A 10 2.20 3.61 -11.14
N ALA A 11 2.66 4.80 -11.54
CA ALA A 11 2.81 5.94 -10.63
C ALA A 11 1.47 6.34 -10.00
N ILE A 12 0.40 6.40 -10.80
CA ILE A 12 -0.96 6.69 -10.32
C ILE A 12 -1.43 5.62 -9.33
N LEU A 13 -1.14 4.33 -9.58
CA LEU A 13 -1.51 3.26 -8.66
C LEU A 13 -0.79 3.38 -7.31
N TRP A 14 0.47 3.81 -7.29
CA TRP A 14 1.18 4.09 -6.03
C TRP A 14 0.58 5.27 -5.26
N ILE A 15 0.25 6.37 -5.95
CA ILE A 15 -0.42 7.52 -5.33
C ILE A 15 -1.78 7.10 -4.78
N PHE A 16 -2.56 6.35 -5.56
CA PHE A 16 -3.84 5.82 -5.13
C PHE A 16 -3.66 4.94 -3.89
N LEU A 17 -2.66 4.05 -3.87
CA LEU A 17 -2.38 3.23 -2.71
C LEU A 17 -2.07 4.08 -1.46
N ALA A 18 -1.25 5.13 -1.57
CA ALA A 18 -0.96 6.05 -0.47
C ALA A 18 -2.21 6.77 0.04
N VAL A 19 -3.06 7.24 -0.87
CA VAL A 19 -4.33 7.90 -0.53
C VAL A 19 -5.31 6.94 0.12
N ALA A 20 -5.40 5.70 -0.37
CA ALA A 20 -6.25 4.66 0.21
C ALA A 20 -5.79 4.31 1.64
N MET A 21 -4.49 4.23 1.89
CA MET A 21 -3.95 4.06 3.24
C MET A 21 -4.34 5.21 4.16
N SER A 22 -4.22 6.46 3.70
CA SER A 22 -4.66 7.63 4.48
C SER A 22 -6.16 7.58 4.80
N ALA A 23 -7.00 7.24 3.81
CA ALA A 23 -8.43 7.10 4.02
C ALA A 23 -8.77 5.99 5.03
N SER A 24 -8.08 4.84 4.95
CA SER A 24 -8.27 3.74 5.90
C SER A 24 -7.90 4.15 7.32
N MET A 25 -6.81 4.92 7.49
CA MET A 25 -6.39 5.42 8.79
C MET A 25 -7.41 6.41 9.38
N ILE A 26 -7.94 7.31 8.55
CA ILE A 26 -8.96 8.27 8.98
C ILE A 26 -10.24 7.55 9.43
N LEU A 27 -10.68 6.53 8.67
CA LEU A 27 -11.83 5.72 9.06
C LEU A 27 -11.59 4.96 10.36
N TRP A 28 -10.39 4.42 10.56
CA TRP A 28 -10.01 3.77 11.81
C TRP A 28 -10.07 4.74 13.01
N PHE A 29 -9.57 5.98 12.87
CA PHE A 29 -9.70 6.99 13.93
C PHE A 29 -11.14 7.32 14.31
N MET A 30 -12.09 7.17 13.37
CA MET A 30 -13.52 7.39 13.60
C MET A 30 -14.23 6.17 14.20
N ALA A 31 -13.58 5.01 14.27
CA ALA A 31 -14.15 3.81 14.83
C ALA A 31 -14.31 3.93 16.37
N PRO A 32 -15.39 3.36 16.94
CA PRO A 32 -15.60 3.38 18.39
C PRO A 32 -14.39 2.82 19.16
N GLY A 33 -13.93 3.56 20.17
CA GLY A 33 -12.81 3.17 21.03
C GLY A 33 -11.41 3.47 20.48
N ALA A 34 -11.26 3.82 19.19
CA ALA A 34 -9.94 4.09 18.59
C ALA A 34 -9.24 5.30 19.22
N ILE A 35 -9.97 6.39 19.49
CA ILE A 35 -9.40 7.58 20.14
C ILE A 35 -8.96 7.27 21.57
N ASP A 36 -9.76 6.55 22.34
CA ASP A 36 -9.42 6.16 23.72
C ASP A 36 -8.17 5.25 23.74
N GLU A 37 -8.08 4.33 22.78
CA GLU A 37 -6.91 3.48 22.59
C GLU A 37 -5.65 4.33 22.36
N ILE A 38 -5.71 5.31 21.46
CA ILE A 38 -4.60 6.23 21.18
C ILE A 38 -4.21 7.04 22.41
N MET A 39 -5.19 7.56 23.16
CA MET A 39 -4.94 8.31 24.39
C MET A 39 -4.27 7.44 25.47
N SER A 40 -4.54 6.13 25.47
CA SER A 40 -3.87 5.16 26.34
C SER A 40 -2.44 4.81 25.90
N GLY A 41 -1.97 5.36 24.77
CA GLY A 41 -0.65 5.08 24.21
C GLY A 41 -0.61 3.78 23.38
N MET A 42 -1.77 3.33 22.88
CA MET A 42 -1.92 2.11 22.10
C MET A 42 -2.49 2.43 20.71
N ALA A 43 -2.20 1.60 19.70
CA ALA A 43 -2.82 1.67 18.38
C ALA A 43 -2.86 0.28 17.76
N GLU A 44 -4.02 -0.13 17.26
CA GLU A 44 -4.22 -1.46 16.65
C GLU A 44 -3.83 -2.63 17.58
N GLY A 45 -4.00 -2.44 18.89
CA GLY A 45 -3.63 -3.36 19.96
C GLY A 45 -2.13 -3.39 20.28
N MET A 46 -1.34 -2.48 19.73
CA MET A 46 0.11 -2.39 19.93
C MET A 46 0.50 -1.11 20.66
N GLN A 47 1.56 -1.17 21.47
CA GLN A 47 2.07 0.03 22.11
C GLN A 47 2.65 1.01 21.08
N ILE A 48 2.21 2.27 21.15
CA ILE A 48 2.77 3.35 20.36
C ILE A 48 4.23 3.55 20.78
N SER A 49 5.12 3.17 19.88
CA SER A 49 6.56 3.31 20.04
C SER A 49 7.15 4.00 18.82
N THR A 50 8.36 4.55 18.94
CA THR A 50 9.09 5.12 17.80
C THR A 50 9.21 4.11 16.65
N GLY A 51 9.43 2.83 16.97
CA GLY A 51 9.50 1.77 15.97
C GLY A 51 8.18 1.58 15.20
N LEU A 52 7.05 1.56 15.91
CA LEU A 52 5.73 1.44 15.29
C LEU A 52 5.41 2.65 14.40
N LEU A 53 5.72 3.86 14.85
CA LEU A 53 5.50 5.09 14.08
C LEU A 53 6.39 5.14 12.83
N LEU A 54 7.65 4.71 12.93
CA LEU A 54 8.54 4.58 11.77
C LEU A 54 8.02 3.53 10.79
N PHE A 55 7.52 2.40 11.29
CA PHE A 55 6.91 1.38 10.46
C PHE A 55 5.72 1.95 9.68
N PHE A 56 4.80 2.65 10.34
CA PHE A 56 3.68 3.34 9.68
C PHE A 56 4.14 4.38 8.67
N LEU A 57 5.15 5.21 9.01
CA LEU A 57 5.71 6.20 8.09
C LEU A 57 6.18 5.58 6.75
N LEU A 58 6.76 4.39 6.78
CA LEU A 58 7.21 3.70 5.57
C LEU A 58 6.07 3.36 4.61
N PHE A 59 4.86 3.14 5.11
CA PHE A 59 3.68 2.89 4.26
C PHE A 59 3.27 4.11 3.44
N TRP A 60 3.61 5.33 3.86
CA TRP A 60 3.45 6.52 3.01
C TRP A 60 4.68 6.77 2.15
N LEU A 61 5.88 6.71 2.74
CA LEU A 61 7.11 7.06 2.04
C LEU A 61 7.39 6.14 0.86
N ILE A 62 7.19 4.83 0.99
CA ILE A 62 7.48 3.89 -0.09
C ILE A 62 6.57 4.12 -1.31
N PRO A 63 5.23 4.16 -1.18
CA PRO A 63 4.36 4.49 -2.30
C PRO A 63 4.65 5.86 -2.93
N LEU A 64 4.82 6.91 -2.12
CA LEU A 64 5.06 8.25 -2.65
C LEU A 64 6.41 8.34 -3.39
N ALA A 65 7.47 7.72 -2.85
CA ALA A 65 8.75 7.61 -3.53
C ALA A 65 8.61 6.80 -4.82
N MET A 66 7.90 5.67 -4.79
CA MET A 66 7.69 4.82 -5.96
C MET A 66 6.84 5.47 -7.04
N ALA A 67 5.90 6.35 -6.68
CA ALA A 67 5.16 7.15 -7.66
C ALA A 67 6.12 8.00 -8.50
N PHE A 68 7.04 8.72 -7.84
CA PHE A 68 8.05 9.52 -8.51
C PHE A 68 9.07 8.65 -9.27
N LEU A 69 9.60 7.60 -8.63
CA LEU A 69 10.59 6.70 -9.22
C LEU A 69 10.04 5.94 -10.43
N SER A 70 8.73 5.66 -10.46
CA SER A 70 8.10 4.97 -11.59
C SER A 70 8.12 5.80 -12.88
N VAL A 71 8.29 7.12 -12.82
CA VAL A 71 8.43 7.96 -14.02
C VAL A 71 9.87 8.38 -14.30
N THR A 72 10.77 8.31 -13.31
CA THR A 72 12.16 8.78 -13.45
C THR A 72 13.19 7.67 -13.64
N LEU A 73 12.96 6.47 -13.11
CA LEU A 73 13.91 5.35 -13.24
C LEU A 73 13.96 4.78 -14.66
N LYS A 74 15.16 4.30 -15.01
CA LYS A 74 15.39 3.45 -16.20
C LYS A 74 14.53 2.19 -16.12
N ASP A 75 14.04 1.76 -17.27
CA ASP A 75 13.04 0.70 -17.42
C ASP A 75 13.33 -0.58 -16.65
N VAL A 76 14.56 -1.10 -16.71
CA VAL A 76 14.93 -2.36 -16.02
C VAL A 76 14.85 -2.22 -14.51
N ALA A 77 15.38 -1.12 -13.95
CA ALA A 77 15.36 -0.88 -12.51
C ALA A 77 13.93 -0.64 -12.02
N ASN A 78 13.18 0.19 -12.76
CA ASN A 78 11.80 0.53 -12.49
C ASN A 78 10.89 -0.71 -12.47
N ARG A 79 11.03 -1.58 -13.48
CA ARG A 79 10.32 -2.86 -13.57
C ARG A 79 10.60 -3.75 -12.37
N LYS A 80 11.87 -3.95 -12.01
CA LYS A 80 12.26 -4.81 -10.89
C LYS A 80 11.71 -4.28 -9.56
N ALA A 81 11.86 -2.98 -9.30
CA ALA A 81 11.37 -2.35 -8.08
C ALA A 81 9.85 -2.51 -7.93
N ASN A 82 9.08 -2.26 -9.00
CA ASN A 82 7.63 -2.40 -8.98
C ASN A 82 7.15 -3.85 -8.85
N ILE A 83 7.86 -4.82 -9.43
CA ILE A 83 7.54 -6.24 -9.24
C ILE A 83 7.73 -6.63 -7.77
N VAL A 84 8.90 -6.31 -7.20
CA VAL A 84 9.25 -6.70 -5.83
C VAL A 84 8.34 -6.03 -4.82
N LEU A 85 8.20 -4.70 -4.89
CA LEU A 85 7.35 -3.95 -3.95
C LEU A 85 5.86 -4.24 -4.16
N GLY A 86 5.41 -4.45 -5.40
CA GLY A 86 4.05 -4.89 -5.67
C GLY A 86 3.72 -6.20 -4.95
N ILE A 87 4.60 -7.21 -5.05
CA ILE A 87 4.42 -8.49 -4.32
C ILE A 87 4.41 -8.27 -2.80
N ILE A 88 5.39 -7.53 -2.26
CA ILE A 88 5.52 -7.31 -0.82
C ILE A 88 4.25 -6.66 -0.26
N PHE A 89 3.75 -5.60 -0.88
CA PHE A 89 2.55 -4.91 -0.42
C PHE A 89 1.29 -5.77 -0.59
N THR A 90 1.17 -6.53 -1.69
CA THR A 90 0.05 -7.47 -1.86
C THR A 90 0.03 -8.53 -0.76
N VAL A 91 1.16 -9.19 -0.49
CA VAL A 91 1.24 -10.23 0.55
C VAL A 91 0.98 -9.63 1.92
N PHE A 92 1.55 -8.46 2.21
CA PHE A 92 1.31 -7.75 3.46
C PHE A 92 -0.19 -7.50 3.69
N TYR A 93 -0.90 -6.95 2.71
CA TYR A 93 -2.32 -6.63 2.88
C TYR A 93 -3.23 -7.87 2.89
N ILE A 94 -2.84 -8.97 2.23
CA ILE A 94 -3.50 -10.27 2.40
C ILE A 94 -3.36 -10.74 3.85
N GLY A 95 -2.15 -10.67 4.42
CA GLY A 95 -1.90 -11.00 5.82
C GLY A 95 -2.70 -10.10 6.78
N HIS A 96 -2.75 -8.80 6.50
CA HIS A 96 -3.53 -7.83 7.26
C HIS A 96 -5.03 -8.17 7.29
N LEU A 97 -5.61 -8.49 6.12
CA LEU A 97 -7.00 -8.92 6.01
C LEU A 97 -7.24 -10.23 6.77
N PHE A 98 -6.34 -11.20 6.64
CA PHE A 98 -6.43 -12.49 7.34
C PHE A 98 -6.43 -12.32 8.87
N MET A 99 -5.57 -11.45 9.40
CA MET A 99 -5.52 -11.14 10.84
C MET A 99 -6.85 -10.55 11.34
N HIS A 100 -7.48 -9.66 10.57
CA HIS A 100 -8.77 -9.08 10.95
C HIS A 100 -9.91 -10.09 10.87
N ILE A 101 -9.91 -10.98 9.88
CA ILE A 101 -10.87 -12.11 9.80
C ILE A 101 -10.74 -12.99 11.05
N MET A 102 -9.51 -13.29 11.50
CA MET A 102 -9.27 -14.12 12.70
C MET A 102 -9.68 -13.43 14.00
N LYS A 103 -9.63 -12.09 14.07
CA LYS A 103 -10.15 -11.32 15.22
C LYS A 103 -11.68 -11.33 15.29
N GLY A 104 -12.39 -11.77 14.25
CA GLY A 104 -13.86 -11.86 14.21
C GLY A 104 -14.58 -10.52 14.04
N SER A 105 -13.86 -9.41 13.94
CA SER A 105 -14.39 -8.06 13.75
C SER A 105 -13.91 -7.49 12.41
N LEU A 106 -14.76 -7.54 11.39
CA LEU A 106 -14.46 -6.97 10.07
C LEU A 106 -15.63 -6.14 9.56
N PRO A 107 -15.75 -4.87 10.00
CA PRO A 107 -16.71 -3.92 9.44
C PRO A 107 -16.59 -3.83 7.92
N LEU A 108 -17.71 -3.54 7.24
CA LEU A 108 -17.77 -3.55 5.78
C LEU A 108 -16.83 -2.51 5.15
N ASP A 109 -16.71 -1.32 5.75
CA ASP A 109 -15.78 -0.28 5.34
C ASP A 109 -14.33 -0.76 5.41
N HIS A 110 -13.93 -1.43 6.49
CA HIS A 110 -12.60 -1.98 6.64
C HIS A 110 -12.31 -3.11 5.65
N LEU A 111 -13.29 -3.99 5.39
CA LEU A 111 -13.19 -5.04 4.38
C LEU A 111 -12.96 -4.45 2.97
N VAL A 112 -13.75 -3.44 2.59
CA VAL A 112 -13.64 -2.78 1.29
C VAL A 112 -12.26 -2.12 1.13
N MET A 113 -11.79 -1.41 2.16
CA MET A 113 -10.46 -0.80 2.15
C MET A 113 -9.34 -1.83 2.04
N CYS A 114 -9.42 -2.94 2.81
CA CYS A 114 -8.46 -4.04 2.71
C CYS A 114 -8.40 -4.65 1.31
N ILE A 115 -9.55 -4.95 0.70
CA ILE A 115 -9.61 -5.49 -0.67
C ILE A 115 -8.97 -4.52 -1.66
N LEU A 116 -9.29 -3.23 -1.56
CA LEU A 116 -8.70 -2.20 -2.42
C LEU A 116 -7.17 -2.15 -2.26
N MET A 117 -6.67 -2.20 -1.03
CA MET A 117 -5.24 -2.17 -0.70
C MET A 117 -4.50 -3.45 -1.10
N ILE A 118 -5.20 -4.55 -1.38
CA ILE A 118 -4.65 -5.75 -2.03
C ILE A 118 -4.61 -5.60 -3.55
N ILE A 119 -5.70 -5.10 -4.15
CA ILE A 119 -5.85 -4.98 -5.60
C ILE A 119 -4.84 -4.00 -6.19
N LEU A 120 -4.65 -2.83 -5.57
CA LEU A 120 -3.74 -1.80 -6.08
C LEU A 120 -2.29 -2.29 -6.26
N PRO A 121 -1.60 -2.85 -5.25
CA PRO A 121 -0.25 -3.39 -5.43
C PRO A 121 -0.21 -4.64 -6.33
N ALA A 122 -1.28 -5.43 -6.39
CA ALA A 122 -1.37 -6.57 -7.32
C ALA A 122 -1.41 -6.08 -8.78
N LEU A 123 -2.13 -4.99 -9.06
CA LEU A 123 -2.13 -4.33 -10.35
C LEU A 123 -0.76 -3.73 -10.67
N ILE A 124 -0.06 -3.13 -9.69
CA ILE A 124 1.31 -2.63 -9.88
C ILE A 124 2.24 -3.75 -10.34
N PHE A 125 2.23 -4.88 -9.62
CA PHE A 125 2.98 -6.07 -10.01
C PHE A 125 2.62 -6.54 -11.43
N TRP A 126 1.33 -6.62 -11.74
CA TRP A 126 0.84 -7.06 -13.05
C TRP A 126 1.28 -6.15 -14.18
N TYR A 127 1.12 -4.83 -14.03
CA TYR A 127 1.55 -3.84 -15.01
C TYR A 127 3.07 -3.84 -15.18
N ALA A 128 3.83 -3.98 -14.10
CA ALA A 128 5.28 -4.07 -14.19
C ALA A 128 5.75 -5.30 -14.98
N ARG A 129 5.00 -6.41 -14.96
CA ARG A 129 5.30 -7.60 -15.78
C ARG A 129 5.05 -7.38 -17.28
N LYS A 130 4.14 -6.48 -17.64
CA LYS A 130 3.78 -6.17 -19.04
C LYS A 130 4.75 -5.23 -19.76
N TRP A 131 5.91 -4.97 -19.18
CA TRP A 131 6.91 -4.11 -19.80
C TRP A 131 7.26 -4.60 -21.22
N PRO A 132 7.28 -3.71 -22.24
CA PRO A 132 7.73 -4.07 -23.58
C PRO A 132 9.15 -4.64 -23.50
N LYS A 133 9.40 -5.77 -24.15
CA LYS A 133 10.77 -6.28 -24.29
C LYS A 133 11.55 -5.21 -25.05
N GLN A 134 12.59 -4.65 -24.43
CA GLN A 134 13.54 -3.83 -25.16
C GLN A 134 14.16 -4.74 -26.22
N GLY A 135 14.02 -4.38 -27.50
CA GLY A 135 14.76 -5.02 -28.57
C GLY A 135 16.24 -4.97 -28.19
N ALA A 136 16.86 -6.15 -28.15
CA ALA A 136 18.31 -6.29 -28.03
C ALA A 136 18.97 -5.79 -29.31
#